data_AF-A0AAW1RF33-F1
#
_entry.id   AF-A0AAW1RF33-F1
#
_cell.length_a   1.000
_cell.length_b   1.000
_cell.length_c   1.000
_cell.angle_alpha   90.00
_cell.angle_beta   90.00
_cell.angle_gamma   90.00
#
_symmetry.space_group_name_H-M   'P 1'
#
loop_
_entity.id
_entity.type
_entity.pdbx_description
1 polymer ?
#
loop_
_entity_poly.entity_id
_entity_poly.type
_entity_poly.pdbx_seq_one_letter_code
_entity_poly.pdbx_strand_id
1 'polypeptide(L)'
;MDAHIRTSNMWTCKINSCPLEDPRTMQEVNKAAAMLDLMMDEIGQKSVVDGAVEAFLGRDPDEALQREVVGTIVRNHLEELGEVFLYVLDAFSTAATEKGDHETAEMMGRIKEAVLQQISARLPIEMQVLNAVLKCASSEQRVRVVRKAADGSVRGVPTCEPHRLQLAVSQLLDDMEEKEAIPDRKLLARLCLVREELQNELMNGAFGQGEGAKAAQDLEENMRLLNQLLPTYVAAFVKELISVGTSERRSSLIRAAFEEDPSLDSRTKVETDPRAWVRPGRFLACVQLTQQELQRRADRSGDAPPAAVMERLEAIRRESLLALQAIAGDQDAGASP
;
A
#
# COMPACT_ATOMS: atom_id res chain seq x y z
N MET A 1 -22.40 -34.94 36.85
CA MET A 1 -21.67 -35.68 35.81
C MET A 1 -22.69 -36.04 34.76
N ASP A 2 -22.74 -35.24 33.70
CA ASP A 2 -23.30 -35.52 32.36
C ASP A 2 -23.64 -34.20 31.68
N ALA A 3 -22.63 -33.62 31.06
CA ALA A 3 -22.76 -32.54 30.09
C ALA A 3 -21.70 -32.78 29.00
N HIS A 4 -21.87 -33.89 28.27
CA HIS A 4 -21.09 -34.19 27.08
C HIS A 4 -21.97 -34.01 25.84
N ILE A 5 -21.43 -33.24 24.90
CA ILE A 5 -21.71 -33.23 23.46
C ILE A 5 -22.96 -32.45 23.04
N ARG A 6 -22.76 -31.12 22.90
CA ARG A 6 -23.47 -30.28 21.90
C ARG A 6 -22.48 -29.34 21.22
N THR A 7 -21.49 -29.91 20.54
CA THR A 7 -20.61 -29.18 19.61
C THR A 7 -20.64 -29.92 18.28
N SER A 8 -21.59 -29.60 17.40
CA SER A 8 -21.52 -30.09 16.02
C SER A 8 -22.36 -29.34 14.99
N ASN A 9 -23.33 -28.49 15.36
CA ASN A 9 -24.28 -27.95 14.38
C ASN A 9 -24.40 -26.40 14.33
N MET A 10 -23.44 -25.63 14.88
CA MET A 10 -23.62 -24.18 14.99
C MET A 10 -23.17 -23.35 13.76
N TRP A 11 -22.43 -23.95 12.82
CA TRP A 11 -21.73 -23.21 11.75
C TRP A 11 -22.14 -23.55 10.32
N THR A 12 -23.26 -24.22 10.08
CA THR A 12 -23.77 -24.41 8.71
C THR A 12 -24.50 -23.16 8.21
N CYS A 13 -23.78 -22.04 8.12
CA CYS A 13 -24.24 -20.90 7.33
C CYS A 13 -23.90 -21.21 5.87
N LYS A 14 -24.92 -21.49 5.05
CA LYS A 14 -24.75 -21.60 3.59
C LYS A 14 -24.11 -20.31 3.09
N ILE A 15 -22.82 -20.38 2.74
CA ILE A 15 -22.09 -19.35 2.02
C ILE A 15 -22.70 -19.30 0.61
N ASN A 16 -23.84 -18.62 0.47
CA ASN A 16 -24.71 -18.69 -0.71
C ASN A 16 -24.27 -17.74 -1.85
N SER A 17 -23.01 -17.30 -1.86
CA SER A 17 -22.51 -16.28 -2.79
C SER A 17 -21.06 -16.47 -3.22
N CYS A 18 -20.55 -17.70 -3.14
CA CYS A 18 -19.21 -18.05 -3.62
C CYS A 18 -19.34 -18.97 -4.85
N PRO A 19 -18.72 -18.66 -6.01
CA PRO A 19 -18.65 -19.58 -7.14
C PRO A 19 -17.60 -20.65 -6.84
N LEU A 20 -17.89 -21.53 -5.88
CA LEU A 20 -16.97 -22.58 -5.42
C LEU A 20 -17.47 -23.94 -5.92
N GLU A 21 -17.27 -24.19 -7.22
CA GLU A 21 -17.48 -25.50 -7.82
C GLU A 21 -16.22 -26.40 -7.75
N ASP A 22 -15.07 -25.88 -7.28
CA ASP A 22 -13.84 -26.66 -7.13
C ASP A 22 -13.78 -27.37 -5.76
N PRO A 23 -13.73 -28.72 -5.71
CA PRO A 23 -13.61 -29.47 -4.46
C PRO A 23 -12.35 -29.13 -3.64
N ARG A 24 -11.28 -28.61 -4.26
CA ARG A 24 -10.05 -28.23 -3.54
C ARG A 24 -10.26 -26.99 -2.69
N THR A 25 -10.90 -25.96 -3.23
CA THR A 25 -11.18 -24.73 -2.51
C THR A 25 -12.16 -24.97 -1.35
N MET A 26 -13.12 -25.87 -1.52
CA MET A 26 -14.03 -26.26 -0.43
C MET A 26 -13.30 -26.97 0.72
N GLN A 27 -12.28 -27.78 0.42
CA GLN A 27 -11.44 -28.39 1.44
C GLN A 27 -10.62 -27.34 2.21
N GLU A 28 -10.08 -26.33 1.53
CA GLU A 28 -9.35 -25.24 2.16
C GLU A 28 -10.25 -24.36 3.03
N VAL A 29 -11.47 -24.07 2.58
CA VAL A 29 -12.48 -23.36 3.38
C VAL A 29 -12.81 -24.13 4.66
N ASN A 30 -13.03 -25.45 4.57
CA ASN A 30 -13.30 -26.27 5.74
C ASN A 30 -12.13 -26.31 6.73
N LYS A 31 -10.89 -26.36 6.22
CA LYS A 31 -9.68 -26.26 7.07
C LYS A 31 -9.59 -24.91 7.77
N ALA A 32 -9.84 -23.81 7.05
CA ALA A 32 -9.84 -22.47 7.61
C ALA A 32 -10.93 -22.29 8.68
N ALA A 33 -12.14 -22.84 8.46
CA ALA A 33 -13.22 -22.83 9.44
C ALA A 33 -12.85 -23.62 10.71
N ALA A 34 -12.31 -24.83 10.56
CA ALA A 34 -11.87 -25.64 11.69
C ALA A 34 -10.76 -24.97 12.50
N MET A 35 -9.84 -24.28 11.81
CA MET A 35 -8.79 -23.51 12.46
C MET A 35 -9.36 -22.31 13.23
N LEU A 36 -10.35 -21.61 12.67
CA LEU A 36 -11.02 -20.51 13.34
C LEU A 36 -11.76 -20.98 14.61
N ASP A 37 -12.50 -22.08 14.53
CA ASP A 37 -13.18 -22.69 15.68
C ASP A 37 -12.18 -23.04 16.79
N LEU A 38 -11.05 -23.65 16.43
CA LEU A 38 -9.99 -23.99 17.37
C LEU A 38 -9.40 -22.75 18.05
N MET A 39 -9.12 -21.68 17.29
CA MET A 39 -8.64 -20.43 17.88
C MET A 39 -9.66 -19.79 18.81
N MET A 40 -10.93 -19.76 18.44
CA MET A 40 -12.01 -19.20 19.26
C MET A 40 -12.16 -19.96 20.58
N ASP A 41 -12.09 -21.30 20.54
CA ASP A 41 -12.13 -22.15 21.73
C ASP A 41 -10.91 -21.94 22.63
N GLU A 42 -9.70 -21.84 22.06
CA GLU A 42 -8.48 -21.55 22.82
C GLU A 42 -8.50 -20.16 23.45
N ILE A 43 -9.00 -19.15 22.72
CA ILE A 43 -9.15 -17.78 23.22
C ILE A 43 -10.12 -17.79 24.40
N GLY A 44 -11.29 -18.42 24.24
CA GLY A 44 -12.29 -18.51 25.30
C GLY A 44 -11.77 -19.21 26.56
N GLN A 45 -11.00 -20.29 26.40
CA GLN A 45 -10.40 -20.98 27.54
C GLN A 45 -9.35 -20.12 28.25
N LYS A 46 -8.41 -19.49 27.51
CA LYS A 46 -7.37 -18.67 28.12
C LYS A 46 -7.93 -17.39 28.74
N SER A 47 -8.89 -16.72 28.10
CA SER A 47 -9.49 -15.50 28.65
C SER A 47 -10.23 -15.76 29.96
N VAL A 48 -10.84 -16.95 30.13
CA VAL A 48 -11.50 -17.34 31.39
C VAL A 48 -10.46 -17.62 32.48
N VAL A 49 -9.38 -18.34 32.15
CA VAL A 49 -8.31 -18.64 33.11
C VAL A 49 -7.61 -17.36 33.57
N ASP A 50 -7.20 -16.51 32.63
CA ASP A 50 -6.50 -15.27 32.92
C ASP A 50 -7.42 -14.25 33.63
N GLY A 51 -8.70 -14.18 33.25
CA GLY A 51 -9.68 -13.37 33.96
C GLY A 51 -9.92 -13.82 35.41
N ALA A 52 -9.89 -15.14 35.68
CA ALA A 52 -9.99 -15.66 37.04
C ALA A 52 -8.74 -15.34 37.88
N VAL A 53 -7.56 -15.32 37.25
CA VAL A 53 -6.31 -14.92 37.90
C VAL A 53 -6.30 -13.42 38.23
N GLU A 54 -6.70 -12.56 37.29
CA GLU A 54 -6.78 -11.11 37.53
C GLU A 54 -7.85 -10.76 38.59
N ALA A 55 -9.00 -11.45 38.58
CA ALA A 55 -10.01 -11.32 39.62
C ALA A 55 -9.49 -11.73 41.01
N PHE A 56 -8.65 -12.77 41.09
CA PHE A 56 -7.96 -13.16 42.33
C PHE A 56 -6.92 -12.13 42.77
N LEU A 57 -6.27 -11.44 41.82
CA LEU A 57 -5.31 -10.36 42.06
C LEU A 57 -5.97 -8.98 42.28
N GLY A 58 -7.29 -8.89 42.19
CA GLY A 58 -8.06 -7.66 42.41
C GLY A 58 -7.91 -6.61 41.30
N ARG A 59 -7.60 -7.04 40.07
CA ARG A 59 -7.52 -6.20 38.87
C ARG A 59 -8.68 -6.52 37.93
N ASP A 60 -9.26 -5.50 37.31
CA ASP A 60 -10.24 -5.71 36.25
C ASP A 60 -9.56 -6.31 35.01
N PRO A 61 -10.23 -7.22 34.28
CA PRO A 61 -9.68 -7.81 33.06
C PRO A 61 -9.44 -6.71 32.02
N ASP A 62 -8.18 -6.41 31.77
CA ASP A 62 -7.73 -5.36 30.85
C ASP A 62 -7.94 -5.81 29.39
N GLU A 63 -8.46 -4.91 28.55
CA GLU A 63 -8.50 -5.12 27.09
C GLU A 63 -7.11 -5.42 26.51
N ALA A 64 -6.05 -4.89 27.13
CA ALA A 64 -4.67 -5.17 26.73
C ALA A 64 -4.31 -6.65 26.87
N LEU A 65 -4.78 -7.30 27.94
CA LEU A 65 -4.55 -8.73 28.19
C LEU A 65 -5.27 -9.58 27.14
N GLN A 66 -6.52 -9.23 26.81
CA GLN A 66 -7.25 -9.92 25.75
C GLN A 66 -6.54 -9.81 24.39
N ARG A 67 -6.00 -8.62 24.05
CA ARG A 67 -5.20 -8.45 22.81
C ARG A 67 -3.91 -9.30 22.83
N GLU A 68 -3.25 -9.41 23.98
CA GLU A 68 -2.04 -10.23 24.13
C GLU A 68 -2.35 -11.73 24.00
N VAL A 69 -3.43 -12.21 24.61
CA VAL A 69 -3.88 -13.60 24.51
C VAL A 69 -4.21 -13.96 23.07
N VAL A 70 -5.01 -13.12 22.38
CA VAL A 70 -5.34 -13.30 20.96
C VAL A 70 -4.07 -13.30 20.11
N GLY A 71 -3.18 -12.32 20.34
CA GLY A 71 -1.91 -12.23 19.62
C GLY A 71 -1.01 -13.46 19.80
N THR A 72 -1.01 -14.06 20.99
CA THR A 72 -0.23 -15.27 21.31
C THR A 72 -0.80 -16.50 20.61
N ILE A 73 -2.13 -16.68 20.65
CA ILE A 73 -2.80 -17.82 20.00
C ILE A 73 -2.61 -17.73 18.49
N VAL A 74 -2.83 -16.55 17.90
CA VAL A 74 -2.62 -16.34 16.47
C VAL A 74 -1.17 -16.61 16.07
N ARG A 75 -0.18 -16.21 16.88
CA ARG A 75 1.22 -16.47 16.59
C ARG A 75 1.54 -17.97 16.55
N ASN A 76 0.92 -18.76 17.42
CA ASN A 76 1.13 -20.22 17.47
C ASN A 76 0.60 -20.93 16.23
N HIS A 77 -0.52 -20.44 15.68
CA HIS A 77 -1.20 -21.06 14.55
C HIS A 77 -0.90 -20.38 13.20
N LEU A 78 -0.03 -19.36 13.17
CA LEU A 78 0.22 -18.52 12.00
C LEU A 78 0.72 -19.31 10.79
N GLU A 79 1.50 -20.36 11.01
CA GLU A 79 2.08 -21.20 9.95
C GLU A 79 1.07 -22.20 9.37
N GLU A 80 -0.02 -22.44 10.07
CA GLU A 80 -1.10 -23.34 9.67
C GLU A 80 -2.25 -22.61 8.96
N LEU A 81 -2.19 -21.27 8.91
CA LEU A 81 -3.17 -20.45 8.20
C LEU A 81 -3.05 -20.66 6.69
N GLY A 82 -4.12 -21.15 6.07
CA GLY A 82 -4.24 -21.27 4.61
C GLY A 82 -4.52 -19.93 3.92
N GLU A 83 -4.32 -19.89 2.59
CA GLU A 83 -4.49 -18.69 1.75
C GLU A 83 -5.90 -18.07 1.84
N VAL A 84 -6.92 -18.90 2.00
CA VAL A 84 -8.33 -18.47 2.11
C VAL A 84 -8.77 -18.08 3.53
N PHE A 85 -7.89 -18.17 4.53
CA PHE A 85 -8.27 -17.98 5.93
C PHE A 85 -8.91 -16.61 6.21
N LEU A 86 -8.27 -15.52 5.75
CA LEU A 86 -8.80 -14.17 5.97
C LEU A 86 -10.15 -13.94 5.27
N TYR A 87 -10.36 -14.57 4.11
CA TYR A 87 -11.64 -14.51 3.40
C TYR A 87 -12.74 -15.22 4.20
N VAL A 88 -12.45 -16.41 4.71
CA VAL A 88 -13.38 -17.18 5.55
C VAL A 88 -13.70 -16.44 6.84
N LEU A 89 -12.69 -15.83 7.47
CA LEU A 89 -12.86 -15.01 8.67
C LEU A 89 -13.79 -13.82 8.42
N ASP A 90 -13.63 -13.11 7.29
CA ASP A 90 -14.51 -11.99 6.92
C ASP A 90 -15.94 -12.45 6.63
N ALA A 91 -16.10 -13.59 5.96
CA ALA A 91 -17.41 -14.19 5.71
C ALA A 91 -18.13 -14.54 7.02
N PHE A 92 -17.42 -15.13 7.98
CA PHE A 92 -17.98 -15.46 9.30
C PHE A 92 -18.27 -14.22 10.14
N SER A 93 -17.39 -13.22 10.14
CA SER A 93 -17.62 -11.95 10.84
C SER A 93 -18.87 -11.23 10.32
N THR A 94 -19.05 -11.22 9.00
CA THR A 94 -20.26 -10.67 8.36
C THR A 94 -21.50 -11.47 8.76
N ALA A 95 -21.44 -12.80 8.68
CA ALA A 95 -22.57 -13.66 9.05
C ALA A 95 -22.95 -13.55 10.54
N ALA A 96 -21.98 -13.35 11.44
CA ALA A 96 -22.22 -13.11 12.86
C ALA A 96 -22.93 -11.78 13.08
N THR A 97 -22.50 -10.73 12.39
CA THR A 97 -23.13 -9.40 12.43
C THR A 97 -24.57 -9.44 11.93
N GLU A 98 -24.84 -10.15 10.84
CA GLU A 98 -26.21 -10.32 10.30
C GLU A 98 -27.14 -11.09 11.25
N LYS A 99 -26.59 -12.00 12.06
CA LYS A 99 -27.34 -12.76 13.08
C LYS A 99 -27.53 -11.99 14.39
N GLY A 100 -26.95 -10.80 14.53
CA GLY A 100 -26.99 -9.98 15.75
C GLY A 100 -26.01 -10.45 16.83
N ASP A 101 -25.05 -11.32 16.50
CA ASP A 101 -23.99 -11.75 17.42
C ASP A 101 -22.76 -10.84 17.26
N HIS A 102 -22.85 -9.65 17.87
CA HIS A 102 -21.80 -8.63 17.79
C HIS A 102 -20.53 -9.01 18.57
N GLU A 103 -20.65 -9.81 19.63
CA GLU A 103 -19.49 -10.23 20.44
C GLU A 103 -18.57 -11.16 19.65
N THR A 104 -19.15 -12.17 18.99
CA THR A 104 -18.41 -13.06 18.10
C THR A 104 -17.80 -12.31 16.91
N ALA A 105 -18.54 -11.37 16.33
CA ALA A 105 -18.04 -10.54 15.23
C ALA A 105 -16.84 -9.66 15.65
N GLU A 106 -16.89 -9.08 16.85
CA GLU A 106 -15.81 -8.30 17.42
C GLU A 106 -14.57 -9.17 17.67
N MET A 107 -14.74 -10.36 18.25
CA MET A 107 -13.64 -11.30 18.47
C MET A 107 -12.97 -11.71 17.15
N MET A 108 -13.76 -12.02 16.12
CA MET A 108 -13.23 -12.30 14.77
C MET A 108 -12.46 -11.10 14.20
N GLY A 109 -12.94 -9.88 14.45
CA GLY A 109 -12.22 -8.65 14.11
C GLY A 109 -10.86 -8.54 14.81
N ARG A 110 -10.78 -8.88 16.09
CA ARG A 110 -9.53 -8.91 16.86
C ARG A 110 -8.56 -9.99 16.37
N ILE A 111 -9.07 -11.17 16.02
CA ILE A 111 -8.26 -12.24 15.40
C ILE A 111 -7.71 -11.76 14.07
N LYS A 112 -8.54 -11.15 13.22
CA LYS A 112 -8.13 -10.58 11.93
C LYS A 112 -7.00 -9.58 12.11
N GLU A 113 -7.18 -8.64 13.03
CA GLU A 113 -6.17 -7.63 13.32
C GLU A 113 -4.86 -8.27 13.81
N ALA A 114 -4.93 -9.22 14.73
CA ALA A 114 -3.76 -9.94 15.23
C ALA A 114 -3.03 -10.70 14.11
N VAL A 115 -3.76 -11.38 13.21
CA VAL A 115 -3.16 -12.08 12.06
C VAL A 115 -2.43 -11.09 11.15
N LEU A 116 -3.08 -9.98 10.80
CA LEU A 116 -2.47 -8.94 9.96
C LEU A 116 -1.25 -8.30 10.62
N GLN A 117 -1.27 -8.11 11.94
CA GLN A 117 -0.13 -7.62 12.71
C GLN A 117 1.04 -8.61 12.67
N GLN A 118 0.80 -9.91 12.90
CA GLN A 118 1.85 -10.92 12.85
C GLN A 118 2.44 -11.08 11.44
N ILE A 119 1.61 -11.05 10.40
CA ILE A 119 2.08 -11.05 9.00
C ILE A 119 2.91 -9.81 8.72
N SER A 120 2.42 -8.63 9.13
CA SER A 120 3.15 -7.36 8.95
C SER A 120 4.50 -7.38 9.65
N ALA A 121 4.61 -7.98 10.82
CA ALA A 121 5.87 -8.08 11.57
C ALA A 121 6.92 -8.98 10.88
N ARG A 122 6.49 -9.91 10.01
CA ARG A 122 7.39 -10.77 9.21
C ARG A 122 7.86 -10.11 7.91
N LEU A 123 7.29 -8.97 7.51
CA LEU A 123 7.71 -8.27 6.29
C LEU A 123 9.13 -7.69 6.44
N PRO A 124 9.87 -7.50 5.33
CA PRO A 124 11.08 -6.69 5.34
C PRO A 124 10.83 -5.29 5.92
N ILE A 125 11.82 -4.70 6.57
CA ILE A 125 11.69 -3.41 7.27
C ILE A 125 11.16 -2.32 6.34
N GLU A 126 11.64 -2.27 5.10
CA GLU A 126 11.21 -1.30 4.08
C GLU A 126 9.71 -1.42 3.81
N MET A 127 9.19 -2.64 3.75
CA MET A 127 7.77 -2.93 3.53
C MET A 127 6.92 -2.64 4.77
N GLN A 128 7.47 -2.80 5.97
CA GLN A 128 6.80 -2.39 7.20
C GLN A 128 6.63 -0.87 7.26
N VAL A 129 7.70 -0.12 6.96
CA VAL A 129 7.63 1.35 6.89
C VAL A 129 6.68 1.78 5.79
N LEU A 130 6.75 1.16 4.60
CA LEU A 130 5.84 1.46 3.50
C LEU A 130 4.37 1.22 3.89
N ASN A 131 4.06 0.11 4.56
CA ASN A 131 2.71 -0.17 5.06
C ASN A 131 2.23 0.91 6.04
N ALA A 132 3.10 1.39 6.93
CA ALA A 132 2.77 2.49 7.85
C ALA A 132 2.50 3.81 7.10
N VAL A 133 3.30 4.11 6.07
CA VAL A 133 3.13 5.29 5.21
C VAL A 133 1.82 5.21 4.41
N LEU A 134 1.49 4.05 3.83
CA LEU A 134 0.28 3.86 3.02
C LEU A 134 -1.04 3.97 3.81
N LYS A 135 -0.98 3.82 5.14
CA LYS A 135 -2.11 4.05 6.06
C LYS A 135 -2.36 5.52 6.35
N CYS A 136 -1.42 6.41 6.05
CA CYS A 136 -1.56 7.84 6.27
C CYS A 136 -2.41 8.48 5.16
N ALA A 137 -3.37 9.33 5.56
CA ALA A 137 -4.31 9.96 4.64
C ALA A 137 -3.78 11.25 4.01
N SER A 138 -2.74 11.85 4.59
CA SER A 138 -2.17 13.12 4.11
C SER A 138 -0.66 13.03 3.85
N SER A 139 -0.20 13.86 2.91
CA SER A 139 1.21 14.01 2.57
C SER A 139 2.07 14.36 3.78
N GLU A 140 1.59 15.27 4.63
CA GLU A 140 2.34 15.67 5.83
C GLU A 140 2.51 14.51 6.82
N GLN A 141 1.48 13.68 7.01
CA GLN A 141 1.56 12.49 7.86
C GLN A 141 2.56 11.48 7.29
N ARG A 142 2.52 11.25 5.97
CA ARG A 142 3.45 10.36 5.28
C ARG A 142 4.90 10.78 5.46
N VAL A 143 5.21 12.05 5.18
CA VAL A 143 6.55 12.61 5.35
C VAL A 143 7.01 12.52 6.80
N ARG A 144 6.13 12.81 7.78
CA ARG A 144 6.46 12.66 9.21
C ARG A 144 6.82 11.21 9.56
N VAL A 145 6.11 10.22 9.01
CA VAL A 145 6.43 8.80 9.25
C VAL A 145 7.77 8.42 8.62
N VAL A 146 8.05 8.86 7.39
CA VAL A 146 9.33 8.61 6.71
C VAL A 146 10.50 9.21 7.50
N ARG A 147 10.38 10.47 7.96
CA ARG A 147 11.41 11.11 8.79
C ARG A 147 11.65 10.37 10.11
N LYS A 148 10.57 9.95 10.79
CA LYS A 148 10.68 9.15 12.02
C LYS A 148 11.38 7.80 11.78
N ALA A 149 11.12 7.15 10.65
CA ALA A 149 11.78 5.91 10.28
C ALA A 149 13.27 6.12 9.98
N ALA A 150 13.64 7.23 9.35
CA ALA A 150 15.04 7.57 9.09
C ALA A 150 15.80 7.93 10.37
N ASP A 151 15.17 8.69 11.28
CA ASP A 151 15.79 9.12 12.54
C ASP A 151 15.88 8.00 13.60
N GLY A 152 15.14 6.89 13.41
CA GLY A 152 15.05 5.79 14.38
C GLY A 152 14.47 6.20 15.74
N SER A 153 13.77 7.34 15.82
CA SER A 153 13.44 8.02 17.06
C SER A 153 12.09 7.62 17.69
N VAL A 154 11.31 6.75 17.03
CA VAL A 154 9.91 6.48 17.43
C VAL A 154 9.61 5.01 17.62
N ARG A 155 8.96 4.69 18.76
CA ARG A 155 8.42 3.34 19.03
C ARG A 155 7.32 3.01 18.03
N GLY A 156 7.42 1.85 17.38
CA GLY A 156 6.37 1.30 16.52
C GLY A 156 6.58 1.48 15.02
N VAL A 157 7.61 2.21 14.59
CA VAL A 157 8.06 2.25 13.18
C VAL A 157 9.51 1.77 13.15
N PRO A 158 9.84 0.72 12.37
CA PRO A 158 11.20 0.23 12.31
C PRO A 158 12.12 1.25 11.62
N THR A 159 13.36 1.33 12.07
CA THR A 159 14.37 2.22 11.50
C THR A 159 14.72 1.76 10.08
N CYS A 160 14.59 2.65 9.10
CA CYS A 160 14.84 2.34 7.71
C CYS A 160 15.61 3.47 7.03
N GLU A 161 16.66 3.10 6.30
CA GLU A 161 17.38 4.03 5.44
C GLU A 161 16.45 4.54 4.32
N PRO A 162 16.33 5.87 4.10
CA PRO A 162 15.39 6.43 3.14
C PRO A 162 15.68 5.99 1.70
N HIS A 163 16.95 5.74 1.37
CA HIS A 163 17.37 5.22 0.06
C HIS A 163 16.85 3.79 -0.20
N ARG A 164 16.87 2.94 0.84
CA ARG A 164 16.36 1.56 0.74
C ARG A 164 14.85 1.55 0.60
N LEU A 165 14.16 2.44 1.32
CA LEU A 165 12.72 2.64 1.17
C LEU A 165 12.37 3.13 -0.25
N GLN A 166 13.11 4.10 -0.80
CA GLN A 166 12.91 4.59 -2.16
C GLN A 166 13.05 3.49 -3.21
N LEU A 167 14.05 2.61 -3.06
CA LEU A 167 14.26 1.47 -3.95
C LEU A 167 13.09 0.48 -3.84
N ALA A 168 12.66 0.12 -2.62
CA ALA A 168 11.55 -0.80 -2.41
C ALA A 168 10.23 -0.28 -3.00
N VAL A 169 9.93 1.01 -2.81
CA VAL A 169 8.75 1.66 -3.39
C VAL A 169 8.81 1.64 -4.93
N SER A 170 10.00 1.92 -5.49
CA SER A 170 10.18 1.94 -6.95
C SER A 170 10.00 0.54 -7.54
N GLN A 171 10.61 -0.49 -6.93
CA GLN A 171 10.45 -1.87 -7.37
C GLN A 171 8.98 -2.31 -7.32
N LEU A 172 8.26 -2.02 -6.23
CA LEU A 172 6.85 -2.38 -6.12
C LEU A 172 5.99 -1.67 -7.16
N LEU A 173 6.28 -0.40 -7.45
CA LEU A 173 5.62 0.35 -8.51
C LEU A 173 5.88 -0.28 -9.89
N ASP A 174 7.14 -0.64 -10.17
CA ASP A 174 7.50 -1.27 -11.44
C ASP A 174 6.80 -2.63 -11.59
N ASP A 175 6.77 -3.45 -10.55
CA ASP A 175 6.07 -4.74 -10.51
C ASP A 175 4.55 -4.57 -10.72
N MET A 176 3.95 -3.50 -10.19
CA MET A 176 2.54 -3.20 -10.40
C MET A 176 2.26 -2.70 -11.83
N GLU A 177 3.14 -1.89 -12.40
CA GLU A 177 2.96 -1.29 -13.73
C GLU A 177 3.39 -2.22 -14.88
N GLU A 178 4.14 -3.30 -14.60
CA GLU A 178 4.45 -4.36 -15.56
C GLU A 178 3.26 -5.28 -15.82
N LYS A 179 2.33 -5.39 -14.87
CA LYS A 179 1.10 -6.18 -15.04
C LYS A 179 0.22 -5.62 -16.16
N GLU A 180 -0.46 -6.52 -16.85
CA GLU A 180 -1.37 -6.17 -17.96
C GLU A 180 -2.54 -5.33 -17.44
N ALA A 181 -3.15 -5.76 -16.33
CA ALA A 181 -4.15 -5.01 -15.59
C ALA A 181 -3.58 -4.56 -14.23
N ILE A 182 -3.83 -3.30 -13.86
CA ILE A 182 -3.42 -2.77 -12.55
C ILE A 182 -4.34 -3.39 -11.49
N PRO A 183 -3.80 -4.09 -10.47
CA PRO A 183 -4.62 -4.79 -9.49
C PRO A 183 -5.40 -3.83 -8.56
N ASP A 184 -4.78 -2.73 -8.14
CA ASP A 184 -5.41 -1.69 -7.32
C ASP A 184 -4.86 -0.30 -7.72
N ARG A 185 -5.72 0.53 -8.31
CA ARG A 185 -5.36 1.89 -8.75
C ARG A 185 -5.18 2.85 -7.59
N LYS A 186 -5.93 2.68 -6.50
CA LYS A 186 -5.78 3.54 -5.32
C LYS A 186 -4.43 3.29 -4.67
N LEU A 187 -4.04 2.02 -4.56
CA LEU A 187 -2.72 1.64 -4.10
C LEU A 187 -1.62 2.19 -5.02
N LEU A 188 -1.77 2.03 -6.35
CA LEU A 188 -0.80 2.56 -7.32
C LEU A 188 -0.64 4.08 -7.17
N ALA A 189 -1.75 4.81 -7.07
CA ALA A 189 -1.73 6.25 -6.90
C ALA A 189 -1.03 6.66 -5.60
N ARG A 190 -1.34 5.98 -4.49
CA ARG A 190 -0.66 6.21 -3.20
C ARG A 190 0.84 5.94 -3.28
N LEU A 191 1.25 4.85 -3.92
CA LEU A 191 2.67 4.53 -4.12
C LEU A 191 3.39 5.59 -4.96
N CYS A 192 2.75 6.10 -6.01
CA CYS A 192 3.30 7.18 -6.83
C CYS A 192 3.52 8.46 -6.00
N LEU A 193 2.55 8.82 -5.15
CA LEU A 193 2.66 9.95 -4.23
C LEU A 193 3.79 9.75 -3.21
N VAL A 194 3.86 8.57 -2.60
CA VAL A 194 4.91 8.21 -1.64
C VAL A 194 6.30 8.32 -2.26
N ARG A 195 6.49 7.78 -3.47
CA ARG A 195 7.77 7.87 -4.18
C ARG A 195 8.17 9.32 -4.45
N GLU A 196 7.21 10.16 -4.84
CA GLU A 196 7.45 11.58 -5.09
C GLU A 196 7.84 12.34 -3.81
N GLU A 197 7.13 12.08 -2.72
CA GLU A 197 7.40 12.68 -1.41
C GLU A 197 8.78 12.28 -0.89
N LEU A 198 9.13 10.99 -0.95
CA LEU A 198 10.46 10.49 -0.58
C LEU A 198 11.57 11.14 -1.41
N GLN A 199 11.36 11.26 -2.71
CA GLN A 199 12.33 11.88 -3.61
C GLN A 199 12.52 13.37 -3.30
N ASN A 200 11.43 14.11 -3.05
CA ASN A 200 11.54 15.51 -2.63
C ASN A 200 12.32 15.64 -1.31
N GLU A 201 12.11 14.75 -0.34
CA GLU A 201 12.84 14.77 0.93
C GLU A 201 14.33 14.42 0.77
N LEU A 202 14.65 13.42 -0.07
CA LEU A 202 16.03 13.06 -0.41
C LEU A 202 16.75 14.21 -1.12
N MET A 203 16.11 14.86 -2.09
CA MET A 203 16.68 15.98 -2.85
C MET A 203 16.86 17.24 -2.01
N ASN A 204 15.95 17.50 -1.06
CA ASN A 204 16.04 18.65 -0.16
C ASN A 204 17.12 18.47 0.93
N GLY A 205 17.82 17.34 0.96
CA GLY A 205 18.87 17.06 1.94
C GLY A 205 18.37 16.89 3.36
N ALA A 206 17.08 16.57 3.54
CA ALA A 206 16.45 16.44 4.86
C ALA A 206 17.05 15.29 5.71
N PHE A 207 17.78 14.34 5.10
CA PHE A 207 18.32 13.15 5.75
C PHE A 207 19.83 13.18 6.06
N GLY A 208 20.47 14.36 6.06
CA GLY A 208 21.89 14.51 6.44
C GLY A 208 22.91 14.09 5.37
N GLN A 209 24.01 14.84 5.25
CA GLN A 209 24.92 14.82 4.09
C GLN A 209 26.11 13.84 4.18
N GLY A 210 26.17 12.94 5.16
CA GLY A 210 27.38 12.15 5.44
C GLY A 210 27.63 10.99 4.47
N GLU A 211 26.77 9.96 4.53
CA GLU A 211 26.88 8.73 3.71
C GLU A 211 25.82 8.69 2.59
N GLY A 212 24.79 9.54 2.68
CA GLY A 212 23.71 9.66 1.70
C GLY A 212 24.15 10.22 0.36
N ALA A 213 25.27 10.95 0.25
CA ALA A 213 25.69 11.52 -1.03
C ALA A 213 26.17 10.46 -2.04
N LYS A 214 26.90 9.43 -1.58
CA LYS A 214 27.30 8.30 -2.44
C LYS A 214 26.13 7.38 -2.73
N ALA A 215 25.30 7.07 -1.72
CA ALA A 215 24.10 6.27 -1.89
C ALA A 215 23.07 6.94 -2.83
N ALA A 216 22.94 8.27 -2.77
CA ALA A 216 22.10 9.06 -3.68
C ALA A 216 22.68 9.06 -5.09
N GLN A 217 24.00 9.12 -5.26
CA GLN A 217 24.65 9.05 -6.57
C GLN A 217 24.53 7.66 -7.21
N ASP A 218 24.73 6.60 -6.43
CA ASP A 218 24.53 5.21 -6.87
C ASP A 218 23.05 4.91 -7.14
N LEU A 219 22.13 5.48 -6.35
CA LEU A 219 20.68 5.40 -6.57
C LEU A 219 20.27 6.19 -7.82
N GLU A 220 20.84 7.37 -8.04
CA GLU A 220 20.59 8.17 -9.24
C GLU A 220 21.05 7.40 -10.48
N GLU A 221 22.21 6.74 -10.42
CA GLU A 221 22.72 5.90 -11.50
C GLU A 221 21.87 4.63 -11.71
N ASN A 222 21.45 3.95 -10.64
CA ASN A 222 20.57 2.78 -10.70
C ASN A 222 19.16 3.14 -11.19
N MET A 223 18.56 4.23 -10.70
CA MET A 223 17.31 4.77 -11.23
C MET A 223 17.46 5.18 -12.69
N ARG A 224 18.63 5.71 -13.09
CA ARG A 224 18.91 6.00 -14.49
C ARG A 224 18.96 4.74 -15.33
N LEU A 225 19.49 3.63 -14.83
CA LEU A 225 19.53 2.35 -15.55
C LEU A 225 18.12 1.73 -15.66
N LEU A 226 17.33 1.76 -14.59
CA LEU A 226 15.94 1.31 -14.57
C LEU A 226 15.05 2.15 -15.49
N ASN A 227 15.28 3.47 -15.53
CA ASN A 227 14.49 4.40 -16.33
C ASN A 227 15.06 4.66 -17.74
N GLN A 228 16.23 4.13 -18.09
CA GLN A 228 16.80 4.23 -19.46
C GLN A 228 15.99 3.45 -20.49
N LEU A 229 15.04 2.64 -20.05
CA LEU A 229 14.04 1.94 -20.87
C LEU A 229 12.71 2.70 -20.91
N LEU A 230 12.73 4.02 -20.70
CA LEU A 230 11.53 4.85 -20.79
C LEU A 230 10.86 4.65 -22.15
N PRO A 231 9.63 4.12 -22.18
CA PRO A 231 9.00 3.83 -23.44
C PRO A 231 8.73 5.10 -24.24
N THR A 232 8.95 5.03 -25.55
CA THR A 232 8.80 6.17 -26.48
C THR A 232 7.42 6.82 -26.42
N TYR A 233 6.37 6.04 -26.09
CA TYR A 233 5.00 6.55 -25.95
C TYR A 233 4.85 7.53 -24.76
N VAL A 234 5.56 7.32 -23.65
CA VAL A 234 5.51 8.22 -22.49
C VAL A 234 6.12 9.56 -22.85
N ALA A 235 7.27 9.54 -23.54
CA ALA A 235 7.93 10.75 -24.03
C ALA A 235 7.07 11.50 -25.05
N ALA A 236 6.36 10.78 -25.93
CA ALA A 236 5.42 11.38 -26.87
C ALA A 236 4.26 12.09 -26.14
N PHE A 237 3.72 11.48 -25.09
CA PHE A 237 2.66 12.09 -24.28
C PHE A 237 3.15 13.32 -23.52
N VAL A 238 4.35 13.27 -22.92
CA VAL A 238 4.97 14.46 -22.27
C VAL A 238 5.13 15.60 -23.28
N LYS A 239 5.61 15.31 -24.50
CA LYS A 239 5.75 16.31 -25.57
C LYS A 239 4.40 16.91 -25.96
N GLU A 240 3.36 16.09 -26.04
CA GLU A 240 2.00 16.57 -26.27
C GLU A 240 1.57 17.54 -25.17
N LEU A 241 1.71 17.16 -23.90
CA LEU A 241 1.34 18.00 -22.76
C LEU A 241 2.10 19.32 -22.70
N ILE A 242 3.39 19.34 -23.08
CA ILE A 242 4.18 20.57 -23.17
C ILE A 242 3.57 21.53 -24.20
N SER A 243 3.03 21.01 -25.31
CA SER A 243 2.40 21.82 -26.35
C SER A 243 1.01 22.35 -25.97
N VAL A 244 0.37 21.78 -24.94
CA VAL A 244 -0.96 22.20 -24.47
C VAL A 244 -0.85 23.46 -23.60
N GLY A 245 -1.32 24.58 -24.14
CA GLY A 245 -1.25 25.90 -23.50
C GLY A 245 -2.08 26.02 -22.22
N THR A 246 -3.25 25.38 -22.15
CA THR A 246 -4.22 25.54 -21.05
C THR A 246 -4.09 24.46 -19.96
N SER A 247 -4.14 24.88 -18.70
CA SER A 247 -4.03 23.97 -17.54
C SER A 247 -5.20 22.99 -17.45
N GLU A 248 -6.43 23.46 -17.63
CA GLU A 248 -7.64 22.62 -17.56
C GLU A 248 -7.62 21.48 -18.60
N ARG A 249 -7.15 21.77 -19.81
CA ARG A 249 -7.03 20.76 -20.87
C ARG A 249 -5.94 19.74 -20.56
N ARG A 250 -4.81 20.16 -19.97
CA ARG A 250 -3.77 19.21 -19.53
C ARG A 250 -4.27 18.32 -18.40
N SER A 251 -4.87 18.90 -17.37
CA SER A 251 -5.38 18.16 -16.21
C SER A 251 -6.44 17.13 -16.61
N SER A 252 -7.32 17.46 -17.56
CA SER A 252 -8.29 16.50 -18.09
C SER A 252 -7.64 15.37 -18.89
N LEU A 253 -6.63 15.67 -19.72
CA LEU A 253 -5.86 14.64 -20.45
C LEU A 253 -5.10 13.72 -19.49
N ILE A 254 -4.47 14.28 -18.45
CA ILE A 254 -3.74 13.51 -17.45
C ILE A 254 -4.70 12.62 -16.65
N ARG A 255 -5.84 13.14 -16.22
CA ARG A 255 -6.84 12.36 -15.48
C ARG A 255 -7.36 11.20 -16.32
N ALA A 256 -7.73 11.44 -17.57
CA ALA A 256 -8.18 10.39 -18.48
C ALA A 256 -7.11 9.30 -18.65
N ALA A 257 -5.86 9.70 -18.87
CA ALA A 257 -4.74 8.77 -19.01
C ALA A 257 -4.48 7.93 -17.73
N PHE A 258 -4.74 8.48 -16.54
CA PHE A 258 -4.53 7.80 -15.26
C PHE A 258 -5.74 6.99 -14.77
N GLU A 259 -6.92 7.17 -15.36
CA GLU A 259 -8.15 6.45 -15.01
C GLU A 259 -8.43 5.27 -15.93
N GLU A 260 -8.04 5.34 -17.20
CA GLU A 260 -8.29 4.27 -18.17
C GLU A 260 -7.26 3.13 -18.02
N ASP A 261 -7.72 1.87 -18.16
CA ASP A 261 -6.83 0.73 -18.35
C ASP A 261 -6.51 0.57 -19.83
N PRO A 262 -5.23 0.35 -20.19
CA PRO A 262 -4.89 -0.09 -21.52
C PRO A 262 -5.55 -1.45 -21.74
N SER A 263 -6.56 -1.52 -22.62
CA SER A 263 -7.12 -2.80 -23.07
C SER A 263 -5.99 -3.70 -23.61
N LEU A 264 -6.12 -5.03 -23.51
CA LEU A 264 -5.19 -5.99 -24.13
C LEU A 264 -4.95 -5.69 -25.63
N ASP A 265 -5.96 -5.15 -26.32
CA ASP A 265 -5.89 -4.71 -27.72
C ASP A 265 -5.09 -3.42 -27.94
N SER A 266 -4.64 -2.75 -26.87
CA SER A 266 -3.98 -1.45 -26.94
C SER A 266 -2.46 -1.52 -27.00
N ARG A 267 -1.85 -2.70 -26.78
CA ARG A 267 -0.42 -2.94 -27.03
C ARG A 267 -0.06 -2.77 -28.51
N THR A 268 -0.97 -3.15 -29.41
CA THR A 268 -0.91 -2.89 -30.86
C THR A 268 -1.36 -1.48 -31.23
N LYS A 269 -2.12 -0.78 -30.37
CA LYS A 269 -2.56 0.62 -30.57
C LYS A 269 -1.59 1.68 -30.01
N VAL A 270 -0.46 1.29 -29.42
CA VAL A 270 0.59 2.23 -28.96
C VAL A 270 1.07 3.12 -30.12
N GLU A 271 1.00 2.65 -31.37
CA GLU A 271 1.29 3.44 -32.58
C GLU A 271 0.20 4.47 -32.93
N THR A 272 -1.05 4.25 -32.51
CA THR A 272 -2.21 5.09 -32.87
C THR A 272 -2.66 6.06 -31.76
N ASP A 273 -2.53 5.70 -30.49
CA ASP A 273 -2.81 6.59 -29.37
C ASP A 273 -1.83 6.34 -28.20
N PRO A 274 -0.78 7.16 -28.04
CA PRO A 274 0.18 6.99 -26.96
C PRO A 274 -0.41 7.24 -25.57
N ARG A 275 -1.62 7.82 -25.47
CA ARG A 275 -2.31 8.11 -24.21
C ARG A 275 -2.90 6.85 -23.56
N ALA A 276 -3.28 5.87 -24.38
CA ALA A 276 -3.96 4.66 -23.94
C ALA A 276 -3.07 3.74 -23.07
N TRP A 277 -1.74 3.93 -23.09
CA TRP A 277 -0.78 3.09 -22.36
C TRP A 277 0.05 3.86 -21.33
N VAL A 278 -0.40 5.03 -20.86
CA VAL A 278 0.38 5.82 -19.89
C VAL A 278 0.21 5.25 -18.48
N ARG A 279 1.32 4.79 -17.90
CA ARG A 279 1.37 4.36 -16.49
C ARG A 279 1.87 5.53 -15.61
N PRO A 280 1.19 5.91 -14.52
CA PRO A 280 1.50 7.12 -13.76
C PRO A 280 2.92 7.17 -13.19
N GLY A 281 3.42 6.04 -12.70
CA GLY A 281 4.76 5.86 -12.16
C GLY A 281 5.82 6.12 -13.22
N ARG A 282 5.77 5.41 -14.35
CA ARG A 282 6.66 5.64 -15.51
C ARG A 282 6.54 7.06 -16.07
N PHE A 283 5.33 7.63 -16.09
CA PHE A 283 5.10 9.00 -16.55
C PHE A 283 5.83 10.03 -15.67
N LEU A 284 5.65 9.96 -14.35
CA LEU A 284 6.32 10.87 -13.41
C LEU A 284 7.85 10.71 -13.49
N ALA A 285 8.35 9.48 -13.59
CA ALA A 285 9.79 9.23 -13.79
C ALA A 285 10.31 9.87 -15.09
N CYS A 286 9.52 9.82 -16.19
CA CYS A 286 9.85 10.47 -17.45
C CYS A 286 9.94 11.99 -17.32
N VAL A 287 8.97 12.62 -16.65
CA VAL A 287 8.95 14.07 -16.44
C VAL A 287 10.19 14.49 -15.64
N GLN A 288 10.48 13.80 -14.54
CA GLN A 288 11.63 14.08 -13.68
C GLN A 288 12.97 13.92 -14.42
N LEU A 289 13.15 12.82 -15.17
CA LEU A 289 14.37 12.62 -15.94
C LEU A 289 14.56 13.67 -17.03
N THR A 290 13.46 14.12 -17.65
CA THR A 290 13.51 15.21 -18.62
C THR A 290 13.97 16.51 -17.95
N GLN A 291 13.46 16.82 -16.76
CA GLN A 291 13.91 17.98 -15.98
C GLN A 291 15.39 17.89 -15.59
N GLN A 292 15.84 16.73 -15.08
CA GLN A 292 17.23 16.52 -14.70
C GLN A 292 18.19 16.63 -15.89
N GLU A 293 17.82 16.06 -17.04
CA GLU A 293 18.65 16.12 -18.24
C GLU A 293 18.73 17.56 -18.80
N LEU A 294 17.63 18.32 -18.77
CA LEU A 294 17.65 19.74 -19.13
C LEU A 294 18.55 20.56 -18.19
N GLN A 295 18.49 20.29 -16.89
CA GLN A 295 19.35 20.96 -15.91
C GLN A 295 20.83 20.62 -16.14
N ARG A 296 21.18 19.35 -16.34
CA ARG A 296 22.56 18.94 -16.62
C ARG A 296 23.10 19.52 -17.93
N ARG A 297 22.25 19.64 -18.96
CA ARG A 297 22.64 20.29 -20.21
C ARG A 297 22.93 21.76 -19.99
N ALA A 298 22.14 22.44 -19.18
CA ALA A 298 22.40 23.81 -18.77
C ALA A 298 23.75 23.92 -18.05
N ASP A 299 24.01 23.04 -17.07
CA ASP A 299 25.27 23.03 -16.31
C ASP A 299 26.51 22.78 -17.21
N ARG A 300 26.37 21.92 -18.24
CA ARG A 300 27.45 21.61 -19.20
C ARG A 300 27.66 22.69 -20.25
N SER A 301 26.59 23.33 -20.71
CA SER A 301 26.65 24.34 -21.77
C SER A 301 26.90 25.76 -21.24
N GLY A 302 26.63 25.99 -19.95
CA GLY A 302 26.64 27.32 -19.35
C GLY A 302 25.41 28.17 -19.69
N ASP A 303 24.51 27.67 -20.56
CA ASP A 303 23.26 28.33 -20.90
C ASP A 303 22.16 27.92 -19.91
N ALA A 304 21.33 28.87 -19.49
CA ALA A 304 20.18 28.56 -18.64
C ALA A 304 19.22 27.58 -19.36
N PRO A 305 18.62 26.61 -18.64
CA PRO A 305 17.63 25.74 -19.24
C PRO A 305 16.46 26.60 -19.73
N PRO A 306 15.73 26.20 -20.79
CA PRO A 306 14.61 26.97 -21.29
C PRO A 306 13.56 27.11 -20.17
N ALA A 307 13.52 28.28 -19.53
CA ALA A 307 12.74 28.50 -18.30
C ALA A 307 11.25 28.16 -18.51
N ALA A 308 10.71 28.51 -19.68
CA ALA A 308 9.33 28.20 -20.05
C ALA A 308 9.05 26.69 -20.15
N VAL A 309 10.02 25.86 -20.55
CA VAL A 309 9.87 24.41 -20.62
C VAL A 309 9.97 23.79 -19.23
N MET A 310 10.91 24.26 -18.40
CA MET A 310 11.03 23.82 -17.01
C MET A 310 9.76 24.12 -16.20
N GLU A 311 9.24 25.35 -16.30
CA GLU A 311 7.98 25.76 -15.66
C GLU A 311 6.81 24.90 -16.16
N ARG A 312 6.78 24.57 -17.46
CA ARG A 312 5.75 23.69 -18.04
C ARG A 312 5.83 22.27 -17.47
N LEU A 313 7.03 21.70 -17.37
CA LEU A 313 7.24 20.37 -16.79
C LEU A 313 6.86 20.34 -15.32
N GLU A 314 7.15 21.39 -14.56
CA GLU A 314 6.73 21.52 -13.16
C GLU A 314 5.21 21.64 -13.02
N ALA A 315 4.55 22.38 -13.92
CA ALA A 315 3.09 22.45 -13.95
C ALA A 315 2.48 21.07 -14.26
N ILE A 316 3.02 20.34 -15.24
CA ILE A 316 2.60 18.98 -15.57
C ILE A 316 2.79 18.04 -14.38
N ARG A 317 3.94 18.11 -13.68
CA ARG A 317 4.19 17.31 -12.47
C ARG A 317 3.13 17.60 -11.41
N ARG A 318 2.87 18.88 -11.09
CA ARG A 318 1.86 19.29 -10.10
C ARG A 318 0.45 18.80 -10.46
N GLU A 319 0.03 18.99 -11.71
CA GLU A 319 -1.29 18.54 -12.19
C GLU A 319 -1.44 17.02 -12.10
N SER A 320 -0.36 16.28 -12.35
CA SER A 320 -0.32 14.82 -12.23
C SER A 320 -0.45 14.35 -10.79
N LEU A 321 0.21 15.03 -9.85
CA LEU A 321 0.08 14.72 -8.43
C LEU A 321 -1.34 15.00 -7.91
N LEU A 322 -1.97 16.09 -8.35
CA LEU A 322 -3.37 16.38 -8.03
C LEU A 322 -4.33 15.31 -8.57
N ALA A 323 -4.10 14.83 -9.80
CA ALA A 323 -4.87 13.72 -10.36
C ALA A 323 -4.71 12.43 -9.53
N LEU A 324 -3.49 12.13 -9.08
CA LEU A 324 -3.22 10.95 -8.25
C LEU A 324 -3.80 11.06 -6.84
N GLN A 325 -3.78 12.24 -6.23
CA GLN A 325 -4.44 12.49 -4.93
C GLN A 325 -5.94 12.21 -5.01
N ALA A 326 -6.59 12.66 -6.10
CA ALA A 326 -8.01 12.39 -6.34
C ALA A 326 -8.29 10.88 -6.46
N ILE A 327 -7.42 10.13 -7.14
CA ILE A 327 -7.54 8.66 -7.26
C ILE A 327 -7.27 7.97 -5.92
N ALA A 328 -6.26 8.41 -5.17
CA ALA A 328 -5.88 7.85 -3.87
C ALA A 328 -6.95 8.07 -2.77
N GLY A 329 -7.84 9.04 -2.98
CA GLY A 329 -8.84 9.46 -1.99
C GLY A 329 -8.22 10.19 -0.80
N ASP A 330 -7.07 10.84 -1.00
CA ASP A 330 -6.44 11.67 0.04
C ASP A 330 -7.35 12.87 0.34
N GLN A 331 -7.64 13.10 1.62
CA GLN A 331 -8.36 14.31 2.03
C GLN A 331 -7.35 15.46 2.12
N ASP A 332 -7.49 16.46 1.27
CA ASP A 332 -6.77 17.71 1.44
C ASP A 332 -7.13 18.33 2.79
N ALA A 333 -6.15 18.51 3.67
CA ALA A 333 -6.28 19.30 4.89
C ALA A 333 -6.51 20.81 4.61
N GLY A 334 -6.86 21.18 3.37
CA GLY A 334 -7.00 22.56 2.90
C GLY A 334 -8.34 22.89 2.23
N ALA A 335 -9.33 22.00 2.26
CA ALA A 335 -10.67 22.29 1.74
C ALA A 335 -11.74 22.17 2.84
N SER A 336 -11.65 23.02 3.86
CA SER A 336 -12.84 23.49 4.58
C SER A 336 -13.21 24.86 4.02
N PRO A 337 -14.49 25.13 3.70
CA PRO A 337 -14.95 26.45 3.27
C PRO A 337 -14.75 27.53 4.35
#